data_AF-T1DET6-F1
#
_entry.id   AF-T1DET6-F1
#
_cell.length_a   1.000
_cell.length_b   1.000
_cell.length_c   1.000
_cell.angle_alpha   90.00
_cell.angle_beta   90.00
_cell.angle_gamma   90.00
#
_symmetry.space_group_name_H-M   'P 1'
#
loop_
_entity.id
_entity.type
_entity.pdbx_description
1 polymer ?
#
loop_
_entity_poly.entity_id
_entity_poly.type
_entity_poly.pdbx_seq_one_letter_code
_entity_poly.pdbx_strand_id
1 'polypeptide(L)'
;MSAAAIRHKARVAELPSEHVEQVRLFQWALYARGVHPELRLLYAIPNGGARHIAVAAKLKAEGVRPGVPDICLPVARGGWHGLYIELKRQKGGRLSPEQDEWLTALTRAGYLAVWCRGWEVAAAQ
;
A
#
# COMPACT_ATOMS: atom_id res chain seq x y z
N MET A 1 4.77 31.90 -46.99
CA MET A 1 5.56 31.33 -45.86
C MET A 1 4.62 31.14 -44.67
N SER A 2 3.96 29.97 -44.62
CA SER A 2 4.08 28.92 -43.58
C SER A 2 3.49 29.27 -42.22
N ALA A 3 2.28 28.75 -41.97
CA ALA A 3 1.65 28.73 -40.65
C ALA A 3 2.28 27.62 -39.81
N ALA A 4 2.84 27.97 -38.66
CA ALA A 4 3.44 27.03 -37.73
C ALA A 4 2.35 26.18 -37.06
N ALA A 5 2.37 24.86 -37.32
CA ALA A 5 1.51 23.90 -36.65
C ALA A 5 1.93 23.75 -35.18
N ILE A 6 1.02 24.06 -34.26
CA ILE A 6 1.18 23.81 -32.82
C ILE A 6 1.11 22.29 -32.58
N ARG A 7 2.28 21.66 -32.36
CA ARG A 7 2.35 20.25 -31.95
C ARG A 7 1.94 20.13 -30.48
N HIS A 8 0.75 19.60 -30.20
CA HIS A 8 0.42 19.13 -28.86
C HIS A 8 1.25 17.87 -28.57
N LYS A 9 2.23 17.96 -27.67
CA LYS A 9 2.83 16.76 -27.06
C LYS A 9 1.75 16.09 -26.22
N ALA A 10 1.32 14.90 -26.62
CA ALA A 10 0.51 14.04 -25.76
C ALA A 10 1.25 13.88 -24.43
N ARG A 11 0.65 14.37 -23.34
CA ARG A 11 1.18 14.19 -22.00
C ARG A 11 1.06 12.71 -21.67
N VAL A 12 2.18 12.00 -21.59
CA VAL A 12 2.20 10.63 -21.10
C VAL A 12 1.51 10.64 -19.75
N ALA A 13 0.42 9.88 -19.61
CA ALA A 13 -0.30 9.78 -18.35
C ALA A 13 0.70 9.31 -17.29
N GLU A 14 0.98 10.18 -16.32
CA GLU A 14 1.91 9.85 -15.24
C GLU A 14 1.31 8.68 -14.46
N LEU A 15 2.10 7.62 -14.28
CA LEU A 15 1.64 6.45 -13.54
C LEU A 15 1.25 6.87 -12.11
N PRO A 16 0.18 6.28 -11.55
CA PRO A 16 -0.29 6.66 -10.22
C PRO A 16 0.82 6.57 -9.17
N SER A 17 0.83 7.53 -8.25
CA SER A 17 1.68 7.46 -7.07
C SER A 17 1.21 6.35 -6.13
N GLU A 18 2.08 5.91 -5.22
CA GLU A 18 1.75 4.91 -4.20
C GLU A 18 0.54 5.33 -3.36
N HIS A 19 0.43 6.62 -3.03
CA HIS A 19 -0.75 7.18 -2.38
C HIS A 19 -2.03 6.97 -3.20
N VAL A 20 -1.99 7.26 -4.51
CA VAL A 20 -3.15 7.07 -5.39
C VAL A 20 -3.53 5.59 -5.54
N GLU A 21 -2.54 4.70 -5.62
CA GLU A 21 -2.78 3.24 -5.60
C GLU A 21 -3.49 2.82 -4.31
N GLN A 22 -3.03 3.28 -3.15
CA GLN A 22 -3.67 2.94 -1.87
C GLN A 22 -5.11 3.47 -1.80
N VAL A 23 -5.34 4.71 -2.22
CA VAL A 23 -6.70 5.29 -2.27
C VAL A 23 -7.61 4.43 -3.15
N ARG A 24 -7.14 3.99 -4.31
CA ARG A 24 -7.91 3.12 -5.22
C ARG A 24 -8.22 1.76 -4.60
N LEU A 25 -7.28 1.15 -3.89
CA LEU A 25 -7.51 -0.11 -3.18
C LEU A 25 -8.63 0.03 -2.14
N PHE A 26 -8.59 1.08 -1.31
CA PHE A 26 -9.63 1.29 -0.30
C PHE A 26 -10.98 1.68 -0.91
N GLN A 27 -11.00 2.42 -2.02
CA GLN A 27 -12.23 2.68 -2.78
C GLN A 27 -12.83 1.38 -3.33
N TRP A 28 -12.02 0.54 -3.97
CA TRP A 28 -12.44 -0.78 -4.43
C TRP A 28 -12.98 -1.63 -3.26
N ALA A 29 -12.27 -1.67 -2.14
CA ALA A 29 -12.66 -2.46 -0.98
C ALA A 29 -14.03 -2.01 -0.43
N LEU A 30 -14.34 -0.71 -0.46
CA LEU A 30 -15.66 -0.19 -0.09
C LEU A 30 -16.79 -0.77 -0.98
N TYR A 31 -16.59 -0.81 -2.30
CA TYR A 31 -17.57 -1.37 -3.23
C TYR A 31 -17.65 -2.91 -3.14
N ALA A 32 -16.52 -3.58 -2.92
CA ALA A 32 -16.42 -5.04 -2.87
C ALA A 32 -17.04 -5.67 -1.61
N ARG A 33 -17.35 -4.87 -0.56
CA ARG A 33 -17.96 -5.36 0.70
C ARG A 33 -19.28 -6.11 0.55
N GLY A 34 -20.03 -5.88 -0.54
CA GLY A 34 -21.25 -6.63 -0.81
C GLY A 34 -20.99 -8.12 -1.11
N VAL A 35 -19.83 -8.43 -1.70
CA VAL A 35 -19.39 -9.79 -2.02
C VAL A 35 -18.42 -10.32 -0.96
N HIS A 36 -17.57 -9.45 -0.40
CA HIS A 36 -16.58 -9.78 0.62
C HIS A 36 -16.79 -8.93 1.89
N PRO A 37 -17.75 -9.29 2.77
CA PRO A 37 -18.08 -8.51 3.96
C PRO A 37 -16.90 -8.25 4.91
N GLU A 38 -15.91 -9.15 4.93
CA GLU A 38 -14.67 -9.06 5.71
C GLU A 38 -13.86 -7.79 5.40
N LEU A 39 -13.98 -7.22 4.20
CA LEU A 39 -13.30 -5.98 3.81
C LEU A 39 -13.75 -4.75 4.61
N ARG A 40 -14.76 -4.90 5.49
CA ARG A 40 -15.06 -3.94 6.55
C ARG A 40 -13.95 -3.78 7.57
N LEU A 41 -13.11 -4.82 7.75
CA LEU A 41 -12.01 -4.85 8.71
C LEU A 41 -10.66 -4.45 8.07
N LEU A 42 -10.61 -4.18 6.77
CA LEU A 42 -9.40 -3.70 6.09
C LEU A 42 -9.08 -2.27 6.56
N TYR A 43 -7.86 -2.01 7.02
CA TYR A 43 -7.43 -0.69 7.46
C TYR A 43 -5.99 -0.37 7.04
N ALA A 44 -5.71 0.93 6.88
CA ALA A 44 -4.37 1.44 6.60
C ALA A 44 -3.62 1.66 7.91
N ILE A 45 -2.34 1.31 7.89
CA ILE A 45 -1.36 1.60 8.92
C ILE A 45 -0.54 2.78 8.38
N PRO A 46 -0.73 4.02 8.89
CA PRO A 46 -0.06 5.21 8.37
C PRO A 46 1.40 5.29 8.88
N ASN A 47 2.17 4.25 8.59
CA ASN A 47 3.53 4.10 9.06
C ASN A 47 4.53 4.86 8.17
N GLY A 48 4.24 4.94 6.87
CA GLY A 48 4.95 5.79 5.91
C GLY A 48 4.53 7.26 5.98
N GLY A 49 5.40 8.16 5.51
CA GLY A 49 5.08 9.57 5.32
C GLY A 49 5.96 10.55 6.09
N ALA A 50 6.30 11.65 5.41
CA ALA A 50 7.03 12.76 5.99
C ALA A 50 6.18 13.44 7.08
N ARG A 51 6.81 13.69 8.22
CA ARG A 51 6.17 14.34 9.36
C ARG A 51 7.21 15.16 10.11
N HIS A 52 6.75 16.12 10.90
CA HIS A 52 7.64 16.91 11.74
C HIS A 52 8.43 16.00 12.70
N ILE A 53 9.72 16.28 12.90
CA ILE A 53 10.62 15.40 13.67
C ILE A 53 10.12 15.15 15.10
N ALA A 54 9.53 16.17 15.75
CA ALA A 54 8.95 16.03 17.08
C ALA A 54 7.75 15.06 17.11
N VAL A 55 6.95 15.01 16.04
CA VAL A 55 5.83 14.06 15.90
C VAL A 55 6.37 12.66 15.66
N ALA A 56 7.39 12.51 14.80
CA ALA A 56 8.04 11.22 14.58
C ALA A 56 8.62 10.63 15.87
N ALA A 57 9.26 11.45 16.71
CA ALA A 57 9.81 11.01 17.99
C ALA A 57 8.72 10.52 18.95
N LYS A 58 7.61 11.27 19.09
CA LYS A 58 6.46 10.86 19.92
C LYS A 58 5.86 9.55 19.43
N LEU A 59 5.57 9.43 18.14
CA LEU A 59 5.02 8.21 17.54
C LEU A 59 5.94 6.99 17.75
N LYS A 60 7.26 7.18 17.62
CA LYS A 60 8.23 6.11 17.89
C LYS A 60 8.19 5.66 19.36
N ALA A 61 8.02 6.59 20.29
CA ALA A 61 7.82 6.30 21.71
C ALA A 61 6.49 5.58 21.99
N GLU A 62 5.44 5.91 21.22
CA GLU A 62 4.14 5.22 21.26
C GLU A 62 4.16 3.82 20.63
N GLY A 63 5.27 3.42 20.01
CA GLY A 63 5.46 2.06 19.49
C GLY A 63 5.48 1.96 17.97
N VAL A 64 5.39 3.07 17.23
CA VAL A 64 5.59 3.04 15.77
C VAL A 64 6.96 2.47 15.45
N ARG A 65 7.00 1.55 14.48
CA ARG A 65 8.22 0.86 14.02
C ARG A 65 8.41 1.08 12.53
N PRO A 66 9.61 1.44 12.05
CA PRO A 66 9.85 1.57 10.62
C PRO A 66 9.61 0.22 9.91
N GLY A 67 9.10 0.28 8.68
CA GLY A 67 8.93 -0.90 7.83
C GLY A 67 7.66 -1.72 8.04
N VAL A 68 6.85 -1.46 9.07
CA VAL A 68 5.53 -2.13 9.21
C VAL A 68 4.72 -1.90 7.91
N PRO A 69 4.15 -2.96 7.30
CA PRO A 69 3.39 -2.86 6.06
C PRO A 69 2.23 -1.87 6.13
N ASP A 70 1.92 -1.24 5.00
CA ASP A 70 0.93 -0.15 4.92
C ASP A 70 -0.51 -0.57 5.24
N ILE A 71 -0.88 -1.84 5.08
CA ILE A 71 -2.28 -2.29 5.10
C ILE A 71 -2.40 -3.60 5.86
N CYS A 72 -3.47 -3.74 6.63
CA CYS A 72 -3.82 -4.98 7.33
C CYS A 72 -5.31 -5.33 7.14
N LEU A 73 -5.56 -6.62 6.88
CA LEU A 73 -6.86 -7.26 7.02
C LEU A 73 -6.74 -8.35 8.11
N PRO A 74 -7.24 -8.10 9.34
CA PRO A 74 -7.07 -9.00 10.47
C PRO A 74 -8.12 -10.13 10.46
N VAL A 75 -8.20 -10.86 9.35
CA VAL A 75 -9.18 -11.93 9.15
C VAL A 75 -8.45 -13.20 8.78
N ALA A 76 -8.54 -14.21 9.64
CA ALA A 76 -7.91 -15.50 9.39
C ALA A 76 -8.58 -16.22 8.22
N ARG A 77 -7.78 -16.67 7.25
CA ARG A 77 -8.25 -17.38 6.06
C ARG A 77 -7.11 -18.15 5.40
N GLY A 78 -7.42 -19.28 4.77
CA GLY A 78 -6.45 -20.03 3.96
C GLY A 78 -5.23 -20.52 4.74
N GLY A 79 -5.36 -20.76 6.05
CA GLY A 79 -4.25 -21.16 6.94
C GLY A 79 -3.45 -20.00 7.54
N TRP A 80 -3.76 -18.75 7.20
CA TRP A 80 -3.10 -17.56 7.72
C TRP A 80 -3.92 -16.86 8.81
N HIS A 81 -3.25 -16.21 9.77
CA HIS A 81 -3.88 -15.47 10.86
C HIS A 81 -4.46 -14.11 10.45
N GLY A 82 -4.07 -13.62 9.28
CA GLY A 82 -4.49 -12.35 8.70
C GLY A 82 -3.58 -11.99 7.52
N LEU A 83 -3.92 -10.91 6.83
CA LEU A 83 -3.19 -10.41 5.67
C LEU A 83 -2.56 -9.06 6.00
N TYR A 84 -1.28 -8.91 5.64
CA TYR A 84 -0.54 -7.66 5.60
C TYR A 84 -0.08 -7.39 4.17
N ILE A 85 -0.28 -6.16 3.69
CA ILE A 85 0.15 -5.72 2.36
C ILE A 85 1.05 -4.50 2.51
N GLU A 86 2.24 -4.60 1.97
CA GLU A 86 3.12 -3.46 1.67
C GLU A 86 2.84 -3.03 0.21
N LEU A 87 2.26 -1.85 0.02
CA LEU A 87 1.78 -1.44 -1.31
C LEU A 87 2.79 -0.52 -1.98
N LYS A 88 3.19 -0.85 -3.21
CA LYS A 88 4.05 -0.03 -4.05
C LYS A 88 3.31 0.46 -5.28
N ARG A 89 3.75 1.61 -5.82
CA ARG A 89 3.39 2.02 -7.20
C ARG A 89 3.76 0.95 -8.22
N GLN A 90 3.00 0.86 -9.32
CA GLN A 90 3.16 -0.17 -10.35
C GLN A 90 4.59 -0.29 -10.89
N LYS A 91 5.31 0.84 -11.04
CA LYS A 91 6.70 0.87 -11.52
C LYS A 91 7.56 1.76 -10.64
N GLY A 92 8.77 1.32 -10.33
CA GLY A 92 9.78 2.11 -9.61
C GLY A 92 9.77 1.97 -8.07
N GLY A 93 8.81 1.23 -7.49
CA GLY A 93 8.82 0.89 -6.06
C GLY A 93 9.84 -0.20 -5.71
N ARG A 94 10.49 -0.05 -4.56
CA ARG A 94 11.42 -1.02 -3.96
C ARG A 94 11.11 -1.13 -2.47
N LEU A 95 11.33 -2.32 -1.90
CA LEU A 95 11.28 -2.50 -0.46
C LEU A 95 12.51 -1.84 0.19
N SER A 96 12.32 -1.23 1.36
CA SER A 96 13.43 -0.94 2.26
C SER A 96 13.87 -2.22 2.99
N PRO A 97 15.09 -2.26 3.57
CA PRO A 97 15.52 -3.39 4.39
C PRO A 97 14.55 -3.70 5.54
N GLU A 98 14.02 -2.68 6.20
CA GLU A 98 13.08 -2.84 7.31
C GLU A 98 11.74 -3.43 6.85
N GLN A 99 11.26 -3.05 5.66
CA GLN A 99 10.05 -3.63 5.08
C GLN A 99 10.23 -5.13 4.79
N ASP A 100 11.39 -5.51 4.25
CA ASP A 100 11.71 -6.92 3.98
C ASP A 100 11.79 -7.75 5.27
N GLU A 101 12.40 -7.21 6.34
CA GLU A 101 12.43 -7.84 7.66
C GLU A 101 11.03 -8.05 8.23
N TRP A 102 10.15 -7.04 8.14
CA TRP A 102 8.77 -7.15 8.62
C TRP A 102 7.97 -8.21 7.87
N LEU A 103 8.05 -8.23 6.53
CA LEU A 103 7.36 -9.24 5.72
C LEU A 103 7.84 -10.65 6.08
N THR A 104 9.15 -10.83 6.26
CA THR A 104 9.73 -12.11 6.69
C THR A 104 9.26 -12.51 8.08
N ALA A 105 9.28 -11.60 9.06
CA ALA A 105 8.88 -11.86 10.43
C ALA A 105 7.38 -12.20 10.55
N LEU A 106 6.52 -11.44 9.87
CA LEU A 106 5.07 -11.68 9.83
C LEU A 106 4.74 -13.03 9.19
N THR A 107 5.42 -13.37 8.08
CA THR A 107 5.25 -14.67 7.43
C THR A 107 5.63 -15.82 8.38
N ARG A 108 6.76 -15.71 9.08
CA ARG A 108 7.17 -16.70 10.10
C ARG A 108 6.20 -16.80 11.27
N ALA A 109 5.52 -15.70 11.59
CA ALA A 109 4.50 -15.65 12.64
C ALA A 109 3.11 -16.15 12.18
N GLY A 110 2.97 -16.65 10.94
CA GLY A 110 1.72 -17.24 10.43
C GLY A 110 0.75 -16.24 9.80
N TYR A 111 1.21 -15.04 9.42
CA TYR A 111 0.43 -14.10 8.61
C TYR A 111 0.77 -14.22 7.13
N LEU A 112 -0.20 -13.99 6.25
CA LEU A 112 0.09 -13.74 4.84
C LEU A 112 0.64 -12.32 4.75
N ALA A 113 1.94 -12.16 4.50
CA ALA A 113 2.58 -10.85 4.39
C ALA A 113 3.23 -10.72 3.01
N VAL A 114 2.69 -9.82 2.19
CA VAL A 114 3.07 -9.68 0.79
C VAL A 114 3.35 -8.23 0.45
N TRP A 115 4.14 -8.02 -0.60
CA TRP A 115 4.27 -6.71 -1.23
C TRP A 115 3.63 -6.73 -2.60
N CYS A 116 2.87 -5.69 -2.92
CA CYS A 116 2.09 -5.63 -4.15
C CYS A 116 2.48 -4.41 -4.97
N ARG A 117 2.59 -4.55 -6.30
CA ARG A 117 2.83 -3.43 -7.21
C ARG A 117 1.51 -3.03 -7.88
N GLY A 118 0.89 -1.98 -7.35
CA GLY A 118 -0.39 -1.47 -7.79
C GLY A 118 -1.58 -2.11 -7.07
N TRP A 119 -2.68 -1.36 -7.02
CA TRP A 119 -3.87 -1.70 -6.23
C TRP A 119 -4.56 -2.98 -6.71
N GLU A 120 -4.54 -3.28 -8.00
CA GLU A 120 -5.19 -4.47 -8.57
C GLU A 120 -4.50 -5.76 -8.08
N VAL A 121 -3.17 -5.75 -7.98
CA VAL A 121 -2.40 -6.90 -7.45
C VAL A 121 -2.70 -7.12 -5.97
N ALA A 122 -2.87 -6.03 -5.21
CA ALA A 122 -3.24 -6.09 -3.80
C ALA A 122 -4.68 -6.57 -3.59
N ALA A 123 -5.62 -6.15 -4.44
CA ALA A 123 -7.01 -6.58 -4.40
C ALA A 123 -7.20 -8.07 -4.73
N ALA A 124 -6.22 -8.70 -5.38
CA ALA A 124 -6.23 -10.11 -5.74
C ALA A 124 -5.62 -11.04 -4.67
N GLN A 125 -5.17 -10.50 -3.53
CA GLN A 125 -4.67 -11.28 -2.38
C GLN A 125 -5.84 -11.73 -1.49
#